data_AF-A0A6A6YLK8-F1
#
_entry.id   AF-A0A6A6YLK8-F1
#
_cell.length_a   1.000
_cell.length_b   1.000
_cell.length_c   1.000
_cell.angle_alpha   90.00
_cell.angle_beta   90.00
_cell.angle_gamma   90.00
#
_symmetry.space_group_name_H-M   'P 1'
#
loop_
_entity.id
_entity.type
_entity.pdbx_description
1 polymer ?
#
loop_
_entity_poly.entity_id
_entity_poly.type
_entity_poly.pdbx_seq_one_letter_code
_entity_poly.pdbx_strand_id
1 'polypeptide(L)'
;GTVPGVVLHNFKAKEFDEVDVIEGETVIVVAQSNPEWVIIKPIGRLGGPGLVPLSYIEIQDRATRQAVPDSQEAIQRAGVPNVVEWKKMSADYVKGTISLG
;
A
#
# COMPACT_ATOMS: atom_id res chain seq x y z
N GLY A 1 -7.83 -0.25 8.00
CA GLY A 1 -7.18 1.07 8.03
C GLY A 1 -6.13 1.15 6.94
N THR A 2 -5.46 2.29 6.82
CA THR A 2 -4.34 2.52 5.86
C THR A 2 -3.26 3.37 6.52
N VAL A 3 -2.01 3.27 6.06
CA VAL A 3 -0.89 4.06 6.57
C VAL A 3 -0.11 4.71 5.41
N PRO A 4 0.25 6.00 5.50
CA PRO A 4 1.05 6.64 4.47
C PRO A 4 2.50 6.17 4.52
N GLY A 5 3.19 6.27 3.38
CA GLY A 5 4.62 6.04 3.30
C GLY A 5 5.25 6.74 2.11
N VAL A 6 6.57 6.73 2.07
CA VAL A 6 7.36 7.25 0.96
C VAL A 6 8.26 6.15 0.42
N VAL A 7 8.38 6.10 -0.89
CA VAL A 7 9.23 5.11 -1.57
C VAL A 7 10.70 5.48 -1.36
N LEU A 8 11.48 4.56 -0.80
CA LEU A 8 12.91 4.71 -0.58
C LEU A 8 13.73 4.41 -1.82
N HIS A 9 13.26 3.52 -2.69
CA HIS A 9 13.97 3.08 -3.88
C HIS A 9 13.04 2.80 -5.05
N ASN A 10 13.53 3.03 -6.27
CA ASN A 10 12.80 2.68 -7.49
C ASN A 10 12.51 1.17 -7.53
N PHE A 11 11.26 0.81 -7.78
CA PHE A 11 10.85 -0.56 -7.99
C PHE A 11 10.05 -0.66 -9.29
N LYS A 12 10.44 -1.59 -10.15
CA LYS A 12 9.78 -1.81 -11.44
C LYS A 12 9.03 -3.13 -11.37
N ALA A 13 7.71 -3.07 -11.53
CA ALA A 13 6.86 -4.25 -11.59
C ALA A 13 7.36 -5.22 -12.68
N LYS A 14 7.48 -6.49 -12.29
CA LYS A 14 7.81 -7.64 -13.13
C LYS A 14 6.59 -8.53 -13.33
N GLU A 15 5.71 -8.59 -12.35
CA GLU A 15 4.46 -9.36 -12.38
C GLU A 15 3.22 -8.46 -12.40
N PHE A 16 2.08 -9.03 -12.77
CA PHE A 16 0.83 -8.27 -12.93
C PHE A 16 0.22 -7.79 -11.60
N ASP A 17 0.53 -8.44 -10.48
CA ASP A 17 0.06 -8.02 -9.14
C ASP A 17 1.01 -6.97 -8.51
N GLU A 18 2.14 -6.66 -9.15
CA GLU A 18 3.11 -5.66 -8.71
C GLU A 18 2.83 -4.27 -9.32
N VAL A 19 3.32 -3.21 -8.67
CA VAL A 19 3.20 -1.83 -9.16
C VAL A 19 4.57 -1.18 -9.24
N ASP A 20 4.81 -0.39 -10.28
CA ASP A 20 6.02 0.40 -10.36
C ASP A 20 5.98 1.58 -9.38
N VAL A 21 7.11 1.93 -8.78
CA VAL A 21 7.25 3.09 -7.90
C VAL A 21 8.61 3.72 -8.09
N ILE A 22 8.67 5.03 -7.82
CA ILE A 22 9.88 5.84 -7.95
C ILE A 22 10.25 6.35 -6.56
N GLU A 23 11.55 6.38 -6.25
CA GLU A 23 12.10 6.97 -5.03
C GLU A 23 11.56 8.39 -4.81
N GLY A 24 11.15 8.67 -3.57
CA GLY A 24 10.52 9.91 -3.17
C GLY A 24 9.02 10.00 -3.48
N GLU A 25 8.42 9.00 -4.13
CA GLU A 25 6.99 8.99 -4.41
C GLU A 25 6.18 8.71 -3.14
N THR A 26 5.13 9.50 -2.93
CA THR A 26 4.19 9.30 -1.82
C THR A 26 3.18 8.21 -2.17
N VAL A 27 3.09 7.23 -1.28
CA VAL A 27 2.21 6.07 -1.42
C VAL A 27 1.37 5.87 -0.17
N ILE A 28 0.29 5.10 -0.29
CA ILE A 28 -0.49 4.65 0.86
C ILE A 28 -0.48 3.12 0.87
N VAL A 29 -0.09 2.53 1.98
CA VAL A 29 -0.23 1.09 2.23
C VAL A 29 -1.68 0.79 2.57
N VAL A 30 -2.30 -0.06 1.77
CA VAL A 30 -3.72 -0.43 1.88
C VAL A 30 -3.94 -1.85 2.38
N ALA A 31 -2.95 -2.73 2.21
CA ALA A 31 -2.98 -4.09 2.74
C ALA A 31 -1.57 -4.64 2.96
N GLN A 32 -1.45 -5.66 3.80
CA GLN A 32 -0.22 -6.41 3.99
C GLN A 32 -0.38 -7.83 3.46
N SER A 33 0.48 -8.27 2.54
CA SER A 33 0.46 -9.65 2.03
C SER A 33 1.16 -10.58 3.00
N ASN A 34 2.38 -10.22 3.39
CA ASN A 34 3.20 -10.90 4.39
C ASN A 34 4.12 -9.84 5.06
N PRO A 35 4.99 -10.20 6.03
CA PRO A 35 5.86 -9.24 6.69
C PRO A 35 6.78 -8.45 5.74
N GLU A 36 7.10 -9.02 4.58
CA GLU A 36 8.03 -8.46 3.60
C GLU A 36 7.33 -7.73 2.45
N TRP A 37 6.05 -8.02 2.19
CA TRP A 37 5.31 -7.55 1.02
C TRP A 37 4.01 -6.85 1.41
N VAL A 38 3.82 -5.66 0.86
CA VAL A 38 2.66 -4.81 1.11
C VAL A 38 2.01 -4.39 -0.19
N ILE A 39 0.70 -4.14 -0.16
CA ILE A 39 -0.02 -3.54 -1.27
C ILE A 39 -0.07 -2.03 -1.03
N ILE A 40 0.41 -1.27 -2.00
CA ILE A 40 0.40 0.18 -1.98
C ILE A 40 -0.46 0.74 -3.11
N LYS A 41 -0.88 1.99 -2.93
CA LYS A 41 -1.48 2.81 -3.97
C LYS A 41 -0.68 4.12 -4.11
N PRO A 42 -0.14 4.43 -5.30
CA PRO A 42 0.48 5.72 -5.57
C PRO A 42 -0.52 6.88 -5.48
N ILE A 43 -0.11 8.01 -4.92
CA ILE A 43 -0.97 9.21 -4.81
C ILE A 43 -0.75 10.18 -5.98
N GLY A 44 0.45 10.18 -6.56
CA GLY A 44 0.82 11.09 -7.66
C GLY A 44 0.25 10.71 -9.03
N ARG A 45 -0.37 9.53 -9.18
CA ARG A 45 -0.82 9.00 -10.47
C ARG A 45 -2.02 8.07 -10.32
N LEU A 46 -2.85 8.02 -11.37
CA LEU A 46 -3.95 7.07 -11.48
C LEU A 46 -3.41 5.68 -11.82
N GLY A 47 -2.77 5.04 -10.84
CA GLY A 47 -2.32 3.66 -10.88
C GLY A 47 -3.24 2.75 -10.04
N GLY A 48 -3.36 1.50 -10.47
CA GLY A 48 -3.98 0.47 -9.65
C GLY A 48 -3.16 0.17 -8.38
N PRO A 49 -3.79 -0.42 -7.35
CA PRO A 49 -3.03 -0.96 -6.23
C PRO A 49 -2.13 -2.10 -6.70
N GLY A 50 -0.95 -2.24 -6.10
CA GLY A 50 -0.07 -3.37 -6.39
C GLY A 50 0.95 -3.63 -5.30
N LEU A 51 1.62 -4.77 -5.42
CA LEU A 51 2.62 -5.25 -4.48
C LEU A 51 3.96 -4.54 -4.65
N VAL A 52 4.56 -4.22 -3.51
CA VAL A 52 5.95 -3.77 -3.38
C VAL A 52 6.57 -4.38 -2.12
N PRO A 53 7.90 -4.56 -2.08
CA PRO A 53 8.59 -4.95 -0.86
C PRO A 53 8.49 -3.83 0.19
N LEU A 54 8.20 -4.18 1.44
CA LEU A 54 8.15 -3.21 2.54
C LEU A 54 9.49 -2.51 2.75
N SER A 55 10.62 -3.19 2.53
CA SER A 55 11.96 -2.56 2.61
C SER A 55 12.17 -1.40 1.64
N TYR A 56 11.31 -1.26 0.62
CA TYR A 56 11.38 -0.18 -0.35
C TYR A 56 10.49 1.01 0.06
N ILE A 57 9.75 0.90 1.17
CA ILE A 57 8.81 1.91 1.64
C ILE A 57 9.17 2.30 3.07
N GLU A 58 9.36 3.59 3.28
CA GLU A 58 9.43 4.18 4.60
C GLU A 58 8.01 4.50 5.08
N ILE A 59 7.55 3.80 6.12
CA ILE A 59 6.24 4.08 6.71
C ILE A 59 6.31 5.36 7.52
N GLN A 60 5.28 6.20 7.38
CA GLN A 60 5.18 7.46 8.09
C GLN A 60 4.00 7.45 9.05
N ASP A 61 4.19 8.07 10.20
CA ASP A 61 3.11 8.25 11.15
C ASP A 61 2.03 9.18 10.56
N ARG A 62 0.77 8.82 10.74
CA ARG A 62 -0.35 9.53 10.12
C ARG A 62 -0.54 10.95 10.69
N ALA A 63 -0.17 11.18 11.96
CA ALA A 63 -0.35 12.46 12.61
C ALA A 63 0.85 13.40 12.37
N THR A 64 2.07 12.87 12.45
CA THR A 64 3.30 13.67 12.39
C THR A 64 3.97 13.68 11.01
N ARG A 65 3.62 12.73 10.12
CA ARG A 65 4.29 12.48 8.84
C ARG A 65 5.80 12.23 8.95
N GLN A 66 6.25 11.77 10.11
CA GLN A 66 7.64 11.40 10.34
C GLN A 66 7.83 9.90 10.09
N ALA A 67 9.02 9.54 9.62
CA ALA A 67 9.44 8.16 9.48
C ALA A 67 9.30 7.42 10.81
N VAL A 68 8.64 6.27 10.79
CA VAL A 68 8.58 5.40 11.97
C VAL A 68 9.77 4.45 11.99
N PRO A 69 10.35 4.17 13.18
CA PRO A 69 11.48 3.24 13.29
C PRO A 69 11.06 1.79 12.99
N ASP A 70 9.83 1.42 13.31
CA ASP A 70 9.29 0.09 13.07
C ASP A 70 8.08 0.15 12.12
N SER A 71 8.34 -0.18 10.86
CA SER A 71 7.32 -0.17 9.81
C SER A 71 6.22 -1.21 10.05
N GLN A 72 6.55 -2.36 10.64
CA GLN A 72 5.58 -3.41 10.94
C GLN A 72 4.60 -2.96 12.03
N GLU A 73 5.12 -2.38 13.12
CA GLU A 73 4.31 -1.86 14.21
C GLU A 73 3.37 -0.76 13.69
N ALA A 74 3.85 0.15 12.85
CA ALA A 74 3.02 1.21 12.28
C ALA A 74 1.87 0.68 11.41
N ILE A 75 2.13 -0.34 10.58
CA ILE A 75 1.09 -1.03 9.76
C ILE A 75 0.04 -1.68 10.68
N GLN A 76 0.47 -2.36 11.74
CA GLN A 76 -0.42 -3.00 12.70
C GLN A 76 -1.25 -1.97 13.49
N ARG A 77 -0.62 -0.89 13.96
CA ARG A 77 -1.29 0.20 14.69
C ARG A 77 -2.30 0.95 13.81
N ALA A 78 -2.02 1.07 12.52
CA ALA A 78 -2.96 1.63 11.55
C ALA A 78 -4.13 0.68 11.21
N GLY A 79 -4.09 -0.58 11.70
CA GLY A 79 -5.10 -1.59 11.44
C GLY A 79 -5.20 -1.93 9.95
N VAL A 80 -4.07 -2.00 9.26
CA VAL A 80 -4.01 -2.41 7.85
C VAL A 80 -4.42 -3.87 7.75
N PRO A 81 -5.42 -4.22 6.92
CA PRO A 81 -5.87 -5.61 6.78
C PRO A 81 -4.85 -6.45 6.00
N ASN A 82 -5.00 -7.77 6.09
CA ASN A 82 -4.22 -8.67 5.24
C ASN A 82 -4.69 -8.59 3.76
N VAL A 83 -3.82 -8.92 2.80
CA VAL A 83 -4.13 -8.96 1.36
C VAL A 83 -5.38 -9.78 1.06
N VAL A 84 -5.59 -10.91 1.74
CA VAL A 84 -6.74 -11.78 1.46
C VAL A 84 -8.04 -11.09 1.86
N GLU A 85 -8.05 -10.44 3.03
CA GLU A 85 -9.19 -9.66 3.51
C GLU A 85 -9.42 -8.44 2.63
N TRP A 86 -8.35 -7.73 2.26
CA TRP A 86 -8.43 -6.58 1.37
C TRP A 86 -8.91 -6.96 -0.03
N LYS A 87 -8.49 -8.10 -0.59
CA LYS A 87 -8.98 -8.61 -1.88
C LYS A 87 -10.47 -8.96 -1.80
N LYS A 88 -10.95 -9.54 -0.68
CA LYS A 88 -12.38 -9.75 -0.45
C LYS A 88 -13.14 -8.42 -0.38
N MET A 89 -12.72 -7.51 0.49
CA MET A 89 -13.34 -6.18 0.65
C MET A 89 -13.30 -5.35 -0.64
N SER A 90 -12.20 -5.41 -1.39
CA SER A 90 -12.06 -4.72 -2.68
C SER A 90 -12.86 -5.40 -3.78
N ALA A 91 -12.97 -6.72 -3.80
CA ALA A 91 -13.83 -7.43 -4.76
C ALA A 91 -15.32 -7.13 -4.49
N ASP A 92 -15.73 -7.07 -3.22
CA ASP A 92 -17.06 -6.61 -2.82
C ASP A 92 -17.26 -5.11 -3.15
N TYR A 93 -16.23 -4.27 -2.97
CA TYR A 93 -16.27 -2.86 -3.35
C TYR A 93 -16.41 -2.68 -4.87
N VAL A 94 -15.60 -3.39 -5.68
CA VAL A 94 -15.66 -3.36 -7.15
C VAL A 94 -16.99 -3.93 -7.66
N LYS A 95 -17.53 -4.99 -7.04
CA LYS A 95 -18.87 -5.50 -7.36
C LYS A 95 -19.99 -4.51 -7.03
N GLY A 96 -19.86 -3.74 -5.96
CA GLY A 96 -20.84 -2.73 -5.55
C GLY A 96 -20.79 -1.45 -6.40
N THR A 97 -19.64 -1.11 -7.00
CA THR A 97 -19.47 0.14 -7.75
C THR A 97 -19.75 0.06 -9.25
N ILE A 98 -20.05 -1.12 -9.82
CA ILE A 98 -20.43 -1.29 -11.25
C ILE A 98 -21.97 -1.43 -11.38
N SER A 99 -22.71 -0.60 -10.66
CA SER A 99 -24.17 -0.42 -10.82
C SER A 99 -24.55 1.06 -10.74
N LEU A 100 -23.84 1.93 -11.46
CA LEU A 100 -24.34 3.25 -11.83
C LEU A 100 -23.86 3.58 -13.24
N GLY A 101 -24.70 3.23 -14.22
CA GLY A 101 -24.54 3.47 -15.65
C GLY A 101 -25.57 2.69 -16.43
#